data_AF-A0A6P7M0W8-F1
#
_entry.id   AF-A0A6P7M0W8-F1
#
_cell.length_a   1.000
_cell.length_b   1.000
_cell.length_c   1.000
_cell.angle_alpha   90.00
_cell.angle_beta   90.00
_cell.angle_gamma   90.00
#
_symmetry.space_group_name_H-M   'P 1'
#
loop_
_entity.id
_entity.type
_entity.pdbx_description
1 polymer ?
#
loop_
_entity_poly.entity_id
_entity_poly.type
_entity_poly.pdbx_seq_one_letter_code
_entity_poly.pdbx_strand_id
1 'polypeptide(L)'
;MTLAAYREKMRELPLLSLFCSCIRPQTREEADNKEAGMVDLNLCSIRDMEVIELSKRASGQAFEVILKPPTFDGGPELRATTPPRPKPSLEEIQKKLNAAQERRKWQEAELLKHLAERREHEREVAQKALTKERQTHRADAHKEQQQMHLNASQEDKHSVEVRTVSGAGRTEPDTSKTMKTQVCV
;
A
#
# COMPACT_ATOMS: atom_id res chain seq x y z
N MET A 1 -38.98 -34.32 -40.99
CA MET A 1 -37.87 -35.10 -41.59
C MET A 1 -38.14 -36.57 -41.32
N THR A 2 -38.40 -37.37 -42.36
CA THR A 2 -38.63 -38.81 -42.17
C THR A 2 -37.30 -39.51 -41.85
N LEU A 3 -37.32 -40.54 -41.00
CA LEU A 3 -36.13 -41.33 -40.67
C LEU A 3 -35.42 -41.88 -41.92
N ALA A 4 -36.19 -42.15 -42.98
CA ALA A 4 -35.67 -42.55 -44.29
C ALA A 4 -34.80 -41.46 -44.94
N ALA A 5 -35.30 -40.21 -45.01
CA ALA A 5 -34.55 -39.09 -45.58
C ALA A 5 -33.31 -38.72 -44.75
N TYR A 6 -33.39 -38.83 -43.42
CA TYR A 6 -32.22 -38.64 -42.56
C TYR A 6 -31.16 -39.72 -42.79
N ARG A 7 -31.54 -41.00 -42.90
CA ARG A 7 -30.61 -42.09 -43.22
C ARG A 7 -29.96 -41.92 -44.59
N GLU A 8 -30.69 -41.40 -45.57
CA GLU A 8 -30.16 -41.11 -46.90
C GLU A 8 -29.12 -39.98 -46.86
N LYS A 9 -29.39 -38.90 -46.11
CA LYS A 9 -28.40 -37.82 -45.91
C LYS A 9 -27.16 -38.27 -45.16
N MET A 10 -27.29 -39.21 -44.23
CA MET A 10 -26.15 -39.80 -43.53
C MET A 10 -25.31 -40.73 -44.42
N ARG A 11 -25.85 -41.24 -45.54
CA ARG A 11 -25.10 -42.00 -46.56
C ARG A 11 -24.27 -41.11 -47.48
N GLU A 12 -24.67 -39.86 -47.67
CA GLU A 12 -23.93 -38.89 -48.49
C GLU A 12 -22.66 -38.37 -47.79
N LEU A 13 -22.51 -38.61 -46.48
CA LEU A 13 -21.31 -38.26 -45.75
C LEU A 13 -20.19 -39.26 -46.08
N PRO A 14 -19.07 -38.82 -46.68
CA PRO A 14 -18.09 -39.69 -47.37
C PRO A 14 -17.35 -40.70 -46.47
N LEU A 15 -17.51 -40.62 -45.15
CA LEU A 15 -16.86 -41.50 -44.18
C LEU A 15 -17.85 -42.32 -43.35
N LEU A 16 -19.09 -41.85 -43.18
CA LEU A 16 -20.04 -42.49 -42.27
C LEU A 16 -20.52 -43.86 -42.76
N SER A 17 -20.61 -44.02 -44.09
CA SER A 17 -20.96 -45.30 -44.73
C SER A 17 -19.87 -46.36 -44.60
N LEU A 18 -18.63 -45.96 -44.31
CA LEU A 18 -17.49 -46.86 -44.16
C LEU A 18 -17.37 -47.40 -42.72
N PHE A 19 -17.74 -46.58 -41.73
CA PHE A 19 -17.59 -46.92 -40.31
C PHE A 19 -18.87 -47.48 -39.65
N CYS A 20 -20.04 -47.36 -40.28
CA CYS A 20 -21.31 -47.80 -39.70
C CYS A 20 -22.08 -48.77 -40.62
N SER A 21 -22.00 -50.06 -40.30
CA SER A 21 -22.73 -51.14 -40.99
C SER A 21 -24.25 -50.99 -40.93
N CYS A 22 -24.80 -50.26 -39.94
CA CYS A 22 -26.23 -50.02 -39.77
C CYS A 22 -26.86 -49.17 -40.90
N ILE A 23 -26.04 -48.52 -41.72
CA ILE A 23 -26.49 -47.57 -42.74
C ILE A 23 -26.64 -48.27 -44.12
N ARG A 24 -26.00 -49.41 -44.36
CA ARG A 24 -26.19 -50.25 -45.57
C ARG A 24 -26.92 -51.56 -45.20
N PRO A 25 -28.15 -51.81 -45.68
CA PRO A 25 -28.71 -53.16 -45.64
C PRO A 25 -27.93 -54.01 -46.64
N GLN A 26 -27.29 -55.09 -46.17
CA GLN A 26 -26.69 -56.09 -47.05
C GLN A 26 -27.78 -56.67 -47.95
N THR A 27 -27.67 -56.47 -49.26
CA THR A 27 -28.36 -57.31 -50.25
C THR A 27 -27.67 -58.66 -50.24
N ARG A 28 -28.19 -59.58 -49.43
CA ARG A 28 -27.78 -60.98 -49.41
C ARG A 28 -28.53 -61.69 -50.53
N GLU A 29 -27.92 -61.76 -51.71
CA GLU A 29 -28.22 -62.87 -52.62
C GLU A 29 -27.35 -64.06 -52.22
N GLU A 30 -27.97 -65.23 -52.17
CA GLU A 30 -27.38 -66.47 -51.72
C GLU A 30 -26.35 -66.98 -52.74
N ALA A 31 -25.10 -67.14 -52.30
CA ALA A 31 -24.15 -68.02 -52.96
C ALA A 31 -23.13 -68.55 -51.95
N ASP A 32 -22.94 -69.85 -52.04
CA ASP A 32 -22.20 -70.72 -51.14
C ASP A 32 -20.70 -70.42 -51.02
N ASN A 33 -20.18 -70.76 -49.84
CA ASN A 33 -18.83 -71.25 -49.55
C ASN A 33 -17.60 -70.33 -49.79
N LYS A 34 -16.80 -70.27 -48.71
CA LYS A 34 -15.37 -69.91 -48.60
C LYS A 34 -15.03 -68.42 -48.42
N GLU A 35 -14.60 -68.13 -47.20
CA GLU A 35 -13.41 -67.30 -46.90
C GLU A 35 -13.18 -66.09 -47.81
N ALA A 36 -14.04 -65.07 -47.72
CA ALA A 36 -13.76 -63.76 -48.31
C ALA A 36 -14.60 -62.71 -47.59
N GLY A 37 -14.01 -62.08 -46.58
CA GLY A 37 -14.62 -60.95 -45.88
C GLY A 37 -13.59 -59.96 -45.36
N MET A 38 -12.35 -60.03 -45.85
CA MET A 38 -11.45 -58.89 -45.78
C MET A 38 -12.05 -57.84 -46.71
N VAL A 39 -12.67 -56.81 -46.13
CA VAL A 39 -13.05 -55.62 -46.89
C VAL A 39 -11.75 -55.08 -47.46
N ASP A 40 -11.61 -55.12 -48.79
CA ASP A 40 -10.46 -54.57 -49.47
C ASP A 40 -10.45 -53.05 -49.25
N LEU A 41 -9.66 -52.62 -48.25
CA LEU A 41 -9.40 -51.21 -47.92
C LEU A 41 -8.61 -50.49 -49.03
N ASN A 42 -8.35 -51.15 -50.16
CA ASN A 42 -7.44 -50.69 -51.20
C ASN A 42 -8.09 -49.75 -52.24
N LEU A 43 -9.38 -49.40 -52.10
CA LEU A 43 -10.00 -48.31 -52.87
C LEU A 43 -9.90 -46.93 -52.15
N CYS A 44 -9.51 -46.94 -50.87
CA CYS A 44 -9.07 -45.76 -50.13
C CYS A 44 -7.76 -46.11 -49.42
N SER A 45 -6.72 -46.43 -50.18
CA SER A 45 -5.37 -46.58 -49.62
C SER A 45 -4.89 -45.20 -49.16
N ILE A 46 -5.29 -44.78 -47.96
CA ILE A 46 -4.57 -43.76 -47.20
C ILE A 46 -3.23 -44.41 -46.85
N ARG A 47 -2.25 -44.34 -47.76
CA ARG A 47 -0.96 -45.04 -47.65
C ARG A 47 -0.15 -44.62 -46.41
N ASP A 48 -0.58 -43.54 -45.74
CA ASP A 48 0.10 -42.88 -44.63
C ASP A 48 -0.64 -43.02 -43.29
N MET A 49 -1.63 -43.91 -43.17
CA MET A 49 -2.36 -44.14 -41.91
C MET A 49 -1.68 -45.22 -41.06
N GLU A 50 -1.08 -44.80 -39.95
CA GLU A 50 -0.48 -45.64 -38.92
C GLU A 50 -1.31 -45.58 -37.63
N VAL A 51 -1.54 -46.73 -36.99
CA VAL A 51 -2.28 -46.82 -35.73
C VAL A 51 -1.38 -47.45 -34.67
N ILE A 52 -1.08 -46.70 -33.61
CA ILE A 52 -0.26 -47.14 -32.48
C ILE A 52 -1.19 -47.43 -31.30
N GLU A 53 -1.28 -48.70 -30.89
CA GLU A 53 -2.05 -49.07 -29.70
C GLU A 53 -1.36 -48.55 -28.42
N LEU A 54 -2.09 -47.78 -27.61
CA LEU A 54 -1.53 -47.20 -26.38
C LEU A 54 -1.86 -48.04 -25.15
N SER A 55 -3.14 -48.40 -24.98
CA SER A 55 -3.53 -49.26 -23.85
C SER A 55 -4.84 -49.97 -24.09
N LYS A 56 -4.95 -51.16 -23.49
CA LYS A 56 -6.19 -51.94 -23.43
C LYS A 56 -6.52 -52.18 -21.95
N ARG A 57 -7.73 -51.81 -21.56
CA ARG A 57 -8.29 -52.03 -20.21
C ARG A 57 -9.65 -52.69 -20.35
N ALA A 58 -10.17 -53.27 -19.26
CA ALA A 58 -11.53 -53.82 -19.26
C ALA A 58 -12.60 -52.77 -19.62
N SER A 59 -12.33 -51.49 -19.35
CA SER A 59 -13.21 -50.37 -19.67
C SER A 59 -13.11 -49.85 -21.12
N GLY A 60 -12.14 -50.33 -21.91
CA GLY A 60 -11.96 -49.86 -23.29
C GLY A 60 -10.52 -49.90 -23.80
N GLN A 61 -10.33 -49.40 -25.01
CA GLN A 61 -9.04 -49.39 -25.71
C GLN A 61 -8.70 -47.97 -26.18
N ALA A 62 -7.43 -47.60 -26.09
CA ALA A 62 -6.89 -46.31 -26.54
C ALA A 62 -5.78 -46.56 -27.57
N PHE A 63 -5.80 -45.78 -28.64
CA PHE A 63 -4.83 -45.84 -29.73
C PHE A 63 -4.60 -44.43 -30.30
N GLU A 64 -3.40 -44.20 -30.83
CA GLU A 64 -3.04 -43.01 -31.58
C GLU A 64 -3.13 -43.30 -33.08
N VAL A 65 -3.73 -42.39 -33.84
CA VAL A 65 -3.84 -42.51 -35.31
C VAL A 65 -3.04 -41.39 -35.94
N ILE A 66 -2.00 -41.77 -36.68
CA ILE A 66 -1.15 -40.86 -37.43
C ILE A 66 -1.55 -40.99 -38.91
N LEU A 67 -2.15 -39.93 -39.48
CA LEU A 67 -2.56 -39.91 -40.89
C LEU A 67 -1.46 -39.42 -41.82
N LYS A 68 -0.47 -38.73 -41.26
CA LYS A 68 0.74 -38.24 -41.93
C LYS A 68 1.81 -38.10 -40.85
N PRO A 69 2.95 -38.80 -40.96
CA PRO A 69 4.07 -38.59 -40.05
C PRO A 69 4.48 -37.12 -40.05
N PRO A 70 4.84 -36.54 -38.89
CA PRO A 70 5.28 -35.14 -38.85
C PRO A 70 6.41 -34.95 -39.85
N THR A 71 6.30 -33.94 -40.72
CA THR A 71 7.33 -33.61 -41.73
C THR A 71 8.65 -33.12 -41.10
N PHE A 72 8.69 -32.98 -39.79
CA PHE A 72 9.81 -32.53 -38.99
C PHE A 72 10.01 -33.53 -37.85
N ASP A 73 11.19 -34.17 -37.83
CA ASP A 73 11.63 -35.15 -36.81
C ASP A 73 12.04 -34.47 -35.48
N GLY A 74 11.98 -33.14 -35.42
CA GLY A 74 12.24 -32.39 -34.20
C GLY A 74 10.95 -32.15 -33.41
N GLY A 75 11.01 -32.30 -32.09
CA GLY A 75 9.93 -31.89 -31.20
C GLY A 75 9.53 -30.41 -31.38
N PRO A 76 8.46 -29.95 -30.69
CA PRO A 76 7.93 -28.60 -30.85
C PRO A 76 9.07 -27.58 -30.84
N GLU A 77 9.28 -26.88 -31.95
CA GLU A 77 10.26 -25.80 -32.05
C GLU A 77 9.69 -24.58 -31.31
N LEU A 78 9.53 -24.73 -29.98
CA LEU A 78 9.30 -23.63 -29.07
C LEU A 78 10.61 -22.86 -29.01
N ARG A 79 10.78 -21.91 -29.95
CA ARG A 79 11.70 -20.78 -29.82
C ARG A 79 11.23 -19.86 -28.68
N ALA A 80 10.98 -20.41 -27.50
CA ALA A 80 11.02 -19.65 -26.27
C ALA A 80 12.51 -19.43 -25.99
N THR A 81 13.04 -18.32 -26.49
CA THR A 81 14.43 -17.88 -26.32
C THR A 81 14.86 -17.70 -24.86
N THR A 82 13.93 -17.86 -23.91
CA THR A 82 14.22 -17.94 -22.49
C THR A 82 14.40 -19.38 -22.05
N PRO A 83 15.57 -19.75 -21.48
CA PRO A 83 15.74 -21.01 -20.78
C PRO A 83 14.61 -21.21 -19.76
N PRO A 84 14.14 -22.45 -19.54
CA PRO A 84 13.20 -22.74 -18.47
C PRO A 84 13.73 -22.13 -17.16
N ARG A 85 13.01 -21.14 -16.62
CA ARG A 85 13.46 -20.52 -15.37
C ARG A 85 13.40 -21.57 -14.26
N PRO A 86 14.45 -21.71 -13.45
CA PRO A 86 14.40 -22.59 -12.30
C PRO A 86 13.27 -22.13 -11.38
N LYS A 87 12.54 -23.09 -10.82
CA LYS A 87 11.51 -22.79 -9.82
C LYS A 87 12.20 -22.19 -8.59
N PRO A 88 11.72 -21.05 -8.06
CA PRO A 88 12.34 -20.44 -6.90
C PRO A 88 12.29 -21.37 -5.69
N SER A 89 13.33 -21.35 -4.86
CA SER A 89 13.37 -22.14 -3.64
C SER A 89 12.43 -21.55 -2.58
N LEU A 90 12.09 -22.35 -1.57
CA LEU A 90 11.25 -21.89 -0.45
C LEU A 90 11.87 -20.67 0.27
N GLU A 91 13.20 -20.67 0.45
CA GLU A 91 13.93 -19.56 1.08
C GLU A 91 13.84 -18.27 0.26
N GLU A 92 13.96 -18.35 -1.05
CA GLU A 92 13.85 -17.18 -1.94
C GLU A 92 12.44 -16.59 -1.91
N ILE A 93 11.42 -17.45 -1.87
CA ILE A 93 10.02 -17.04 -1.73
C ILE A 93 9.84 -16.33 -0.40
N GLN A 94 10.28 -16.94 0.71
CA GLN A 94 10.15 -16.36 2.04
C GLN A 94 10.90 -15.03 2.17
N LYS A 95 12.11 -14.93 1.59
CA LYS A 95 12.89 -13.69 1.56
C LYS A 95 12.16 -12.56 0.84
N LYS A 96 11.51 -12.85 -0.29
CA LYS A 96 10.71 -11.85 -1.03
C LYS A 96 9.47 -11.41 -0.24
N LEU A 97 8.79 -12.34 0.44
CA LEU A 97 7.65 -12.03 1.30
C LEU A 97 8.07 -11.15 2.48
N ASN A 98 9.15 -11.51 3.17
CA ASN A 98 9.70 -10.73 4.28
C ASN A 98 10.12 -9.33 3.82
N ALA A 99 10.81 -9.21 2.69
CA ALA A 99 11.17 -7.90 2.15
C ALA A 99 9.95 -7.02 1.84
N ALA A 100 8.84 -7.61 1.37
CA ALA A 100 7.59 -6.87 1.17
C ALA A 100 6.94 -6.46 2.50
N GLN A 101 7.02 -7.31 3.52
CA GLN A 101 6.53 -6.99 4.86
C GLN A 101 7.34 -5.87 5.52
N GLU A 102 8.66 -5.89 5.40
CA GLU A 102 9.51 -4.83 5.95
C GLU A 102 9.25 -3.49 5.28
N ARG A 103 8.98 -3.46 3.96
CA ARG A 103 8.55 -2.22 3.30
C ARG A 103 7.24 -1.67 3.86
N ARG A 104 6.27 -2.53 4.18
CA ARG A 104 5.01 -2.09 4.83
C ARG A 104 5.26 -1.54 6.22
N LYS A 105 6.04 -2.25 7.05
CA LYS A 105 6.41 -1.79 8.40
C LYS A 105 7.15 -0.46 8.36
N TRP A 106 8.06 -0.27 7.39
CA TRP A 106 8.80 0.98 7.24
C TRP A 106 7.87 2.15 6.94
N GLN A 107 6.90 1.96 6.03
CA GLN A 107 5.90 3.00 5.73
C GLN A 107 5.04 3.35 6.96
N GLU A 108 4.62 2.34 7.72
CA GLU A 108 3.87 2.52 8.96
C GLU A 108 4.70 3.26 10.02
N ALA A 109 5.97 2.89 10.19
CA ALA A 109 6.88 3.54 11.12
C ALA A 109 7.12 5.01 10.75
N GLU A 110 7.28 5.35 9.47
CA GLU A 110 7.47 6.74 9.04
C GLU A 110 6.20 7.57 9.30
N LEU A 111 5.01 7.01 9.07
CA LEU A 111 3.75 7.66 9.42
C LEU A 111 3.65 7.91 10.93
N LEU A 112 3.95 6.90 11.75
CA LEU A 112 3.93 7.02 13.21
C LEU A 112 4.93 8.05 13.71
N LYS A 113 6.12 8.13 13.10
CA LYS A 113 7.13 9.14 13.40
C LYS A 113 6.60 10.55 13.15
N HIS A 114 6.00 10.82 11.99
CA HIS A 114 5.39 12.13 11.72
C HIS A 114 4.25 12.48 12.67
N LEU A 115 3.46 11.48 13.10
CA LEU A 115 2.44 11.70 14.12
C LEU A 115 3.06 12.05 15.48
N ALA A 116 4.15 11.37 15.86
CA ALA A 116 4.87 11.68 17.09
C ALA A 116 5.49 13.08 17.06
N GLU A 117 6.10 13.48 15.95
CA GLU A 117 6.65 14.83 15.72
C GLU A 117 5.56 15.89 15.89
N ARG A 118 4.36 15.69 15.30
CA ARG A 118 3.25 16.62 15.49
C ARG A 118 2.79 16.72 16.95
N ARG A 119 2.72 15.59 17.66
CA ARG A 119 2.36 15.57 19.08
C ARG A 119 3.40 16.25 19.96
N GLU A 120 4.68 16.13 19.63
CA GLU A 120 5.74 16.86 20.31
C GLU A 120 5.62 18.37 20.07
N HIS A 121 5.40 18.78 18.82
CA HIS A 121 5.20 20.18 18.48
C HIS A 121 4.02 20.81 19.21
N GLU A 122 2.88 20.11 19.32
CA GLU A 122 1.72 20.56 20.10
C GLU A 122 2.10 20.84 21.57
N ARG A 123 2.90 19.96 22.19
CA ARG A 123 3.37 20.14 23.57
C ARG A 123 4.32 21.31 23.69
N GLU A 124 5.26 21.46 22.76
CA GLU A 124 6.19 22.59 22.74
C GLU A 124 5.46 23.93 22.62
N VAL A 125 4.45 24.01 21.76
CA VAL A 125 3.63 25.22 21.60
C VAL A 125 2.90 25.56 22.90
N ALA A 126 2.27 24.56 23.54
CA ALA A 126 1.59 24.76 24.82
C ALA A 126 2.56 25.23 25.92
N GLN A 127 3.73 24.58 26.02
CA GLN A 127 4.76 24.97 26.99
C GLN A 127 5.32 26.37 26.70
N LYS A 128 5.51 26.73 25.43
CA LYS A 128 5.98 28.05 25.02
C LYS A 128 4.97 29.14 25.35
N ALA A 129 3.67 28.86 25.20
CA ALA A 129 2.62 29.80 25.61
C ALA A 129 2.67 30.06 27.12
N LEU A 130 2.70 29.01 27.96
CA LEU A 130 2.77 29.12 29.41
C LEU A 130 4.04 29.84 29.88
N THR A 131 5.18 29.55 29.27
CA THR A 131 6.46 30.20 29.63
C THR A 131 6.47 31.68 29.24
N LYS A 132 5.91 32.03 28.08
CA LYS A 132 5.78 33.43 27.65
C LYS A 132 4.84 34.21 28.57
N GLU A 133 3.70 33.65 28.95
CA GLU A 133 2.77 34.25 29.91
C GLU A 133 3.42 34.48 31.28
N ARG A 134 4.20 33.50 31.77
CA ARG A 134 4.96 33.66 33.00
C ARG A 134 6.02 34.77 32.89
N GLN A 135 6.65 34.93 31.72
CA GLN A 135 7.63 35.99 31.48
C GLN A 135 6.97 37.38 31.46
N THR A 136 5.81 37.53 30.79
CA THR A 136 5.08 38.80 30.77
C THR A 136 4.64 39.20 32.17
N HIS A 137 4.04 38.28 32.93
CA HIS A 137 3.64 38.54 34.31
C HIS A 137 4.83 38.96 35.20
N ARG A 138 6.02 38.34 35.02
CA ARG A 138 7.23 38.75 35.74
C ARG A 138 7.71 40.14 35.34
N ALA A 139 7.66 40.46 34.04
CA ALA A 139 8.07 41.77 33.54
C ALA A 139 7.14 42.88 34.04
N ASP A 140 5.83 42.61 34.09
CA ASP A 140 4.83 43.56 34.58
C ASP A 140 4.97 43.78 36.09
N ALA A 141 5.13 42.70 36.88
CA ALA A 141 5.41 42.81 38.32
C ALA A 141 6.69 43.61 38.63
N HIS A 142 7.74 43.44 37.82
CA HIS A 142 8.98 44.22 37.98
C HIS A 142 8.78 45.70 37.66
N LYS A 143 8.00 46.03 36.62
CA LYS A 143 7.65 47.42 36.29
C LYS A 143 6.83 48.07 37.39
N GLU A 144 5.82 47.37 37.91
CA GLU A 144 5.01 47.84 39.03
C GLU A 144 5.86 48.11 40.27
N GLN A 145 6.78 47.19 40.62
CA GLN A 145 7.71 47.38 41.73
C GLN A 145 8.62 48.60 41.52
N GLN A 146 9.14 48.80 40.30
CA GLN A 146 9.94 49.98 39.97
C GLN A 146 9.13 51.27 40.10
N GLN A 147 7.89 51.28 39.63
CA GLN A 147 7.00 52.44 39.73
C GLN A 147 6.65 52.77 41.19
N MET A 148 6.37 51.76 42.03
CA MET A 148 6.16 51.96 43.47
C MET A 148 7.39 52.61 44.13
N HIS A 149 8.60 52.14 43.81
CA HIS A 149 9.84 52.72 44.36
C HIS A 149 10.07 54.17 43.90
N LEU A 150 9.74 54.50 42.64
CA LEU A 150 9.81 55.87 42.13
C LEU A 150 8.79 56.79 42.81
N ASN A 151 7.54 56.34 42.97
CA ASN A 151 6.49 57.09 43.65
C ASN A 151 6.84 57.33 45.13
N ALA A 152 7.29 56.30 45.85
CA ALA A 152 7.72 56.43 47.24
C ALA A 152 8.86 57.46 47.39
N SER A 153 9.84 57.45 46.48
CA SER A 153 10.92 58.44 46.49
C SER A 153 10.44 59.86 46.18
N GLN A 154 9.42 60.02 45.34
CA GLN A 154 8.81 61.33 45.06
C GLN A 154 8.00 61.83 46.26
N GLU A 155 7.22 60.97 46.92
CA GLU A 155 6.48 61.30 48.14
C GLU A 155 7.43 61.73 49.27
N ASP A 156 8.55 61.03 49.44
CA ASP A 156 9.58 61.41 50.41
C ASP A 156 10.16 62.79 50.10
N LYS A 157 10.56 63.04 48.85
CA LYS A 157 11.07 64.36 48.41
C LYS A 157 10.04 65.47 48.62
N HIS A 158 8.79 65.23 48.24
CA HIS A 158 7.72 66.21 48.41
C HIS A 158 7.43 66.46 49.89
N SER A 159 7.47 65.43 50.74
CA SER A 159 7.30 65.59 52.19
C SER A 159 8.45 66.36 52.84
N VAL A 160 9.68 66.22 52.34
CA VAL A 160 10.85 66.99 52.79
C VAL A 160 10.73 68.43 52.32
N GLU A 161 10.36 68.66 51.06
CA GLU A 161 10.17 70.01 50.50
C GLU A 161 9.05 70.79 51.21
N VAL A 162 7.92 70.14 51.50
CA VAL A 162 6.84 70.75 52.29
C VAL A 162 7.32 71.09 53.71
N ARG A 163 8.15 70.24 54.34
CA ARG A 163 8.76 70.53 55.65
C ARG A 163 9.77 71.67 55.61
N THR A 164 10.60 71.79 54.58
CA THR A 164 11.57 72.89 54.46
C THR A 164 10.89 74.21 54.15
N VAL A 165 9.87 74.23 53.28
CA VAL A 165 9.10 75.44 52.95
C VAL A 165 8.27 75.93 54.14
N SER A 166 7.65 75.03 54.90
CA SER A 166 6.94 75.39 56.14
C SER A 166 7.87 75.80 57.29
N GLY A 167 9.14 75.37 57.27
CA GLY A 167 10.18 75.84 58.20
C GLY A 167 10.81 77.19 57.83
N ALA A 168 10.79 77.58 56.55
CA ALA A 168 11.37 78.83 56.05
C ALA A 168 10.51 80.08 56.29
N GLY A 169 9.31 79.93 56.87
CA GLY A 169 8.36 81.03 57.15
C GLY A 169 8.53 81.74 58.50
N ARG A 170 9.66 81.62 59.19
CA ARG A 170 9.93 82.38 60.44
C ARG A 170 11.29 83.09 60.38
N THR A 171 11.35 84.18 59.62
CA THR A 171 12.35 85.23 59.85
C THR A 171 11.76 86.25 60.82
N GLU A 172 12.17 86.18 62.08
CA GLU A 172 12.00 87.24 63.07
C GLU A 172 12.75 88.50 62.60
N PRO A 173 12.12 89.70 62.59
CA PRO A 173 12.86 90.94 62.41
C PRO A 173 13.55 91.32 63.73
N ASP A 174 14.87 91.47 63.66
CA ASP A 174 15.71 92.04 64.71
C ASP A 174 15.36 93.53 64.90
N THR A 175 14.70 93.88 66.01
CA THR A 175 14.57 95.27 66.46
C THR A 175 14.80 95.41 67.96
N SER A 176 15.93 96.04 68.28
CA SER A 176 16.14 96.97 69.39
C SER A 176 16.33 96.45 70.82
N LYS A 177 17.57 96.65 71.29
CA LYS A 177 17.97 97.46 72.46
C LYS A 177 17.08 97.35 73.71
N THR A 178 17.66 96.79 74.78
CA THR A 178 17.37 97.23 76.16
C THR A 178 18.65 97.28 76.98
N MET A 179 18.69 98.30 77.83
CA MET A 179 19.85 98.91 78.45
C MET A 179 20.45 98.10 79.60
N LYS A 180 21.75 98.31 79.80
CA LYS A 180 22.47 97.97 81.03
C LYS A 180 21.87 98.76 82.20
N THR A 181 21.46 98.08 83.26
CA THR A 181 21.32 98.68 84.58
C THR A 181 22.20 97.92 85.55
N GLN A 182 23.21 98.65 86.00
CA GLN A 182 24.14 98.32 87.06
C GLN A 182 23.45 98.54 88.40
N VAL A 183 23.51 97.57 89.30
CA VAL A 183 23.20 97.79 90.72
C VAL A 183 24.42 97.30 91.51
N CYS A 184 25.20 98.26 91.99
CA CYS A 184 26.06 98.13 93.16
C CYS A 184 25.25 98.64 94.36
N VAL A 185 25.06 97.83 95.39
CA VAL A 185 25.62 97.94 96.76
C VAL A 185 25.43 96.58 97.42
#